data_AF-A0A0F9K4M7-F1
#
_entry.id   AF-A0A0F9K4M7-F1
#
_cell.length_a   1.000
_cell.length_b   1.000
_cell.length_c   1.000
_cell.angle_alpha   90.00
_cell.angle_beta   90.00
_cell.angle_gamma   90.00
#
_symmetry.space_group_name_H-M   'P 1'
#
loop_
_entity.id
_entity.type
_entity.pdbx_description
1 polymer ?
#
loop_
_entity_poly.entity_id
_entity_poly.type
_entity_poly.pdbx_seq_one_letter_code
_entity_poly.pdbx_strand_id
1 'polypeptide(L)'
;MATFPVLSRSPGSKGFTEELNKNTVRVASRASGLPVLNKLFTFDGKTWKFTLYLVSQTDKESVITFYKANCDVPFDWSNTQETAPITYEVIFARPPKCTLDKVKDRWRIVNTFIQYSPL
;
A
#
# COMPACT_ATOMS: atom_id res chain seq x y z
N MET A 1 -11.47 -2.60 -13.03
CA MET A 1 -10.38 -2.55 -12.04
C MET A 1 -10.97 -2.96 -10.70
N ALA A 2 -10.25 -3.73 -9.88
CA ALA A 2 -10.73 -4.07 -8.54
C ALA A 2 -10.75 -2.82 -7.65
N THR A 3 -11.67 -2.75 -6.69
CA THR A 3 -11.78 -1.63 -5.75
C THR A 3 -11.61 -2.14 -4.34
N PHE A 4 -10.84 -1.44 -3.51
CA PHE A 4 -10.64 -1.81 -2.12
C PHE A 4 -12.00 -1.96 -1.39
N PRO A 5 -12.21 -3.01 -0.57
CA PRO A 5 -13.51 -3.29 0.02
C PRO A 5 -13.97 -2.14 0.92
N VAL A 6 -15.26 -1.83 0.85
CA VAL A 6 -15.91 -0.89 1.77
C VAL A 6 -15.99 -1.55 3.15
N LEU A 7 -15.38 -0.92 4.15
CA LEU A 7 -15.37 -1.41 5.52
C LEU A 7 -16.47 -0.74 6.34
N SER A 8 -17.06 -1.50 7.27
CA SER A 8 -18.14 -1.01 8.14
C SER A 8 -17.73 0.14 9.08
N ARG A 9 -16.42 0.39 9.26
CA ARG A 9 -15.87 1.45 10.11
C ARG A 9 -14.77 2.24 9.41
N SER A 10 -14.81 3.55 9.57
CA SER A 10 -13.78 4.48 9.09
C SER A 10 -12.47 4.29 9.90
N PRO A 11 -11.27 4.40 9.28
CA PRO A 11 -9.99 4.16 9.94
C PRO A 11 -9.76 5.09 11.14
N GLY A 12 -9.59 4.53 12.34
CA GLY A 12 -9.54 5.29 13.61
C GLY A 12 -8.29 6.16 13.88
N SER A 13 -7.29 6.14 13.00
CA SER A 13 -6.18 7.09 12.88
C SER A 13 -5.23 6.52 11.85
N LYS A 14 -4.56 7.37 11.09
CA LYS A 14 -3.77 6.96 9.93
C LYS A 14 -2.29 7.15 10.26
N GLY A 15 -1.59 6.05 10.50
CA GLY A 15 -0.15 6.06 10.71
C GLY A 15 0.56 6.06 9.36
N PHE A 16 0.95 7.24 8.90
CA PHE A 16 1.71 7.42 7.67
C PHE A 16 3.18 7.17 7.93
N THR A 17 3.83 6.47 7.03
CA THR A 17 5.29 6.50 6.96
C THR A 17 5.61 6.50 5.48
N GLU A 18 5.94 7.69 4.95
CA GLU A 18 6.52 7.85 3.64
C GLU A 18 7.97 7.37 3.73
N GLU A 19 8.17 6.06 3.64
CA GLU A 19 9.52 5.52 3.50
C GLU A 19 9.87 5.54 2.02
N LEU A 20 10.66 6.54 1.61
CA LEU A 20 11.38 6.50 0.34
C LEU A 20 12.33 5.29 0.38
N ASN A 21 12.31 4.49 -0.69
CA ASN A 21 13.17 3.32 -0.79
C ASN A 21 14.64 3.78 -0.79
N LYS A 22 15.44 3.34 0.19
CA LYS A 22 16.88 3.69 0.23
C LYS A 22 17.69 3.01 -0.88
N ASN A 23 17.12 2.01 -1.55
CA ASN A 23 17.79 1.26 -2.62
C ASN A 23 17.65 1.91 -4.00
N THR A 24 16.97 3.05 -4.16
CA THR A 24 16.68 3.60 -5.49
C THR A 24 17.83 4.31 -6.21
N VAL A 25 19.07 4.38 -5.70
CA VAL A 25 20.21 4.64 -6.59
C VAL A 25 21.53 4.06 -6.06
N ARG A 26 22.18 3.18 -6.85
CA ARG A 26 23.62 3.25 -7.21
C ARG A 26 24.06 2.07 -8.10
N VAL A 27 23.94 2.20 -9.43
CA VAL A 27 24.97 1.65 -10.34
C VAL A 27 25.16 2.62 -11.51
N ALA A 28 26.16 3.48 -11.39
CA ALA A 28 26.79 4.11 -12.55
C ALA A 28 28.29 4.03 -12.29
N SER A 29 28.88 2.89 -12.62
CA SER A 29 30.32 2.79 -12.79
C SER A 29 30.59 2.79 -14.29
N ARG A 30 31.31 3.82 -14.74
CA ARG A 30 31.83 3.97 -16.11
C ARG A 30 32.64 2.73 -16.57
N ALA A 31 33.07 1.88 -15.64
CA ALA A 31 33.85 0.68 -15.93
C ALA A 31 33.03 -0.54 -16.40
N SER A 32 31.69 -0.53 -16.28
CA SER A 32 30.88 -1.74 -16.48
C SER A 32 30.41 -2.00 -17.93
N GLY A 33 30.54 -1.04 -18.85
CA GLY A 33 30.18 -1.22 -20.26
C GLY A 33 28.69 -1.50 -20.56
N LEU A 34 27.84 -1.52 -19.54
CA LEU A 34 26.40 -1.71 -19.68
C LEU A 34 25.73 -0.41 -20.16
N PRO A 35 24.64 -0.50 -20.95
CA PRO A 35 23.92 0.68 -21.41
C PRO A 35 23.45 1.51 -20.21
N VAL A 36 23.71 2.82 -20.28
CA VAL A 36 23.25 3.78 -19.28
C VAL A 36 21.72 3.76 -19.32
N LEU A 37 21.09 3.06 -18.37
CA LEU A 37 19.67 3.24 -18.10
C LEU A 37 19.45 4.70 -17.71
N ASN A 38 18.78 5.44 -18.59
CA ASN A 38 18.53 6.86 -18.41
C ASN A 38 17.59 7.02 -17.20
N LYS A 39 18.06 7.68 -16.13
CA LYS A 39 17.36 7.87 -14.84
C LYS A 39 15.98 8.55 -14.94
N LEU A 40 15.60 9.03 -16.13
CA LEU A 40 14.37 9.78 -16.38
C LEU A 40 13.10 8.92 -16.44
N PHE A 41 13.21 7.58 -16.47
CA PHE A 41 12.04 6.69 -16.67
C PHE A 41 11.80 5.65 -15.58
N THR A 42 12.59 5.61 -14.51
CA THR A 42 12.31 4.73 -13.38
C THR A 42 11.39 5.45 -12.40
N PHE A 43 10.08 5.23 -12.57
CA PHE A 43 9.09 5.62 -11.59
C PHE A 43 9.35 4.85 -10.28
N ASP A 44 9.79 5.56 -9.24
CA ASP A 44 9.86 5.00 -7.88
C ASP A 44 8.50 5.23 -7.22
N GLY A 45 7.69 4.17 -7.19
CA GLY A 45 6.33 4.24 -6.67
C GLY A 45 6.34 4.62 -5.19
N LYS A 46 5.53 5.62 -4.83
CA LYS A 46 5.32 5.98 -3.42
C LYS A 46 4.80 4.77 -2.65
N THR A 47 5.36 4.51 -1.47
CA THR A 47 4.89 3.44 -0.59
C THR A 47 4.01 4.02 0.50
N TRP A 48 2.81 3.47 0.67
CA TRP A 48 1.87 3.87 1.71
C TRP A 48 1.66 2.76 2.72
N LYS A 49 1.67 3.14 4.00
CA LYS A 49 1.27 2.27 5.11
C LYS A 49 -0.12 2.69 5.57
N PHE A 50 -1.12 1.88 5.26
CA PHE A 50 -2.50 2.13 5.61
C PHE A 50 -2.92 1.26 6.79
N THR A 51 -3.14 1.89 7.95
CA THR A 51 -3.52 1.18 9.18
C THR A 51 -5.02 1.33 9.44
N LEU A 52 -5.70 0.20 9.55
CA LEU A 52 -7.08 0.07 9.98
C LEU A 52 -7.09 -0.29 11.47
N TYR A 53 -7.85 0.47 12.26
CA TYR A 53 -8.03 0.24 13.69
C TYR A 53 -9.46 -0.23 13.98
N LEU A 54 -9.61 -1.00 15.06
CA LEU A 54 -10.91 -1.43 15.58
C LEU A 54 -11.77 -2.22 14.59
N VAL A 55 -11.13 -3.03 13.74
CA VAL A 55 -11.74 -3.83 12.68
C VAL A 55 -12.43 -5.06 13.28
N SER A 56 -13.63 -5.40 12.79
CA SER A 56 -14.33 -6.63 13.18
C SER A 56 -13.64 -7.89 12.61
N GLN A 57 -13.97 -9.08 13.11
CA GLN A 57 -13.48 -10.33 12.51
C GLN A 57 -13.94 -10.48 11.06
N THR A 58 -15.21 -10.15 10.76
CA THR A 58 -15.77 -10.22 9.41
C THR A 58 -15.06 -9.28 8.44
N ASP A 59 -14.83 -8.02 8.84
CA ASP A 59 -14.12 -7.05 8.00
C ASP A 59 -12.67 -7.47 7.76
N LYS A 60 -12.01 -8.08 8.75
CA LYS A 60 -10.67 -8.65 8.58
C LYS A 60 -10.66 -9.74 7.51
N GLU A 61 -11.60 -10.67 7.57
CA GLU A 61 -11.71 -11.75 6.59
C GLU A 61 -11.97 -11.22 5.19
N SER A 62 -12.78 -10.17 5.04
CA SER A 62 -12.98 -9.46 3.78
C SER A 62 -11.67 -8.87 3.25
N VAL A 63 -10.87 -8.19 4.10
CA VAL A 63 -9.58 -7.62 3.68
C VAL A 63 -8.59 -8.71 3.28
N ILE A 64 -8.53 -9.84 4.01
CA ILE A 64 -7.65 -10.96 3.69
C ILE A 64 -8.08 -11.63 2.38
N THR A 65 -9.38 -11.82 2.17
CA THR A 65 -9.91 -12.40 0.93
C THR A 65 -9.62 -11.50 -0.25
N PHE A 66 -9.82 -10.19 -0.10
CA PHE A 66 -9.46 -9.22 -1.12
C PHE A 66 -7.95 -9.25 -1.43
N TYR A 67 -7.10 -9.30 -0.40
CA TYR A 67 -5.65 -9.46 -0.59
C TYR A 67 -5.32 -10.71 -1.39
N LYS A 68 -5.86 -11.88 -1.03
CA LYS A 68 -5.57 -13.14 -1.75
C LYS A 68 -6.02 -13.10 -3.21
N ALA A 69 -7.11 -12.38 -3.51
CA ALA A 69 -7.62 -12.26 -4.86
C ALA A 69 -6.87 -11.22 -5.71
N ASN A 70 -6.19 -10.25 -5.08
CA ASN A 70 -5.62 -9.07 -5.75
C ASN A 70 -4.18 -8.76 -5.30
N CYS A 71 -3.43 -9.73 -4.75
CA CYS A 71 -2.07 -9.49 -4.26
C CYS A 71 -1.10 -9.12 -5.40
N ASP A 72 -1.35 -9.66 -6.59
CA ASP A 72 -0.49 -9.53 -7.76
C ASP A 72 -1.09 -8.62 -8.85
N VAL A 73 -2.23 -7.97 -8.55
CA VAL A 73 -2.97 -7.15 -9.52
C VAL A 73 -3.13 -5.73 -8.97
N PRO A 74 -2.81 -4.69 -9.76
CA PRO A 74 -3.08 -3.31 -9.38
C PRO A 74 -4.58 -3.03 -9.21
N PHE A 75 -4.91 -2.15 -8.28
CA PHE A 75 -6.29 -1.78 -7.98
C PHE A 75 -6.38 -0.30 -7.62
N ASP A 76 -7.57 0.25 -7.78
CA ASP A 76 -7.85 1.65 -7.46
C ASP A 76 -8.03 1.82 -5.96
N TRP A 77 -7.19 2.66 -5.36
CA TRP A 77 -7.25 3.02 -3.96
C TRP A 77 -7.52 4.52 -3.82
N SER A 78 -8.71 4.86 -3.33
CA SER A 78 -9.05 6.24 -2.98
C SER A 78 -8.37 6.62 -1.66
N ASN A 79 -7.41 7.54 -1.73
CA ASN A 79 -6.76 8.08 -0.55
C ASN A 79 -7.70 9.06 0.16
N THR A 80 -8.46 8.54 1.11
CA THR A 80 -9.40 9.31 1.94
C THR A 80 -8.71 10.20 2.99
N GLN A 81 -7.38 10.35 2.98
CA GLN A 81 -6.66 11.32 3.83
C GLN A 81 -6.54 12.71 3.20
N GLU A 82 -6.62 12.81 1.89
CA GLU A 82 -6.53 14.08 1.21
C GLU A 82 -7.87 14.82 1.31
N THR A 83 -7.81 16.15 1.50
CA THR A 83 -8.99 17.03 1.56
C THR A 83 -9.85 16.91 0.28
N ALA A 84 -9.21 16.57 -0.85
CA ALA A 84 -9.84 16.08 -2.06
C ALA A 84 -9.39 14.62 -2.28
N PRO A 85 -10.30 13.62 -2.27
CA PRO A 85 -9.91 12.23 -2.40
C PRO A 85 -9.28 11.98 -3.77
N ILE A 86 -7.97 11.73 -3.78
CA ILE A 86 -7.24 11.33 -4.98
C ILE A 86 -7.25 9.80 -5.04
N THR A 87 -7.61 9.26 -6.21
CA THR A 87 -7.53 7.82 -6.48
C THR A 87 -6.16 7.50 -7.03
N TYR A 88 -5.46 6.55 -6.43
CA TYR A 88 -4.16 6.04 -6.87
C TYR A 88 -4.32 4.62 -7.36
N GLU A 89 -3.65 4.26 -8.45
CA GLU A 89 -3.46 2.85 -8.81
C GLU A 89 -2.33 2.28 -7.97
N VAL A 90 -2.64 1.28 -7.14
CA VAL A 90 -1.69 0.70 -6.19
C VAL A 90 -1.69 -0.82 -6.26
N ILE A 91 -0.60 -1.42 -5.80
CA ILE A 91 -0.47 -2.88 -5.60
C ILE A 91 -0.05 -3.16 -4.15
N PHE A 92 -0.40 -4.34 -3.63
CA PHE A 92 0.06 -4.75 -2.32
C PHE A 92 1.58 -5.00 -2.32
N ALA A 93 2.32 -4.32 -1.44
CA ALA A 93 3.75 -4.60 -1.22
C ALA A 93 4.00 -5.94 -0.55
N ARG A 94 3.08 -6.36 0.33
CA ARG A 94 3.22 -7.51 1.21
C ARG A 94 1.87 -7.89 1.83
N PRO A 95 1.74 -9.10 2.39
CA PRO A 95 0.55 -9.51 3.12
C PRO A 95 0.14 -8.51 4.22
N PRO A 96 -1.17 -8.28 4.44
CA PRO A 96 -1.66 -7.44 5.53
C PRO A 96 -1.23 -7.98 6.89
N LYS A 97 -0.60 -7.13 7.72
CA LYS A 97 -0.26 -7.51 9.09
C LYS A 97 -1.48 -7.30 9.99
N CYS A 98 -2.01 -8.39 10.54
CA CYS A 98 -3.15 -8.37 11.45
C CYS A 98 -2.71 -8.58 12.90
N THR A 99 -3.06 -7.65 13.79
CA THR A 99 -2.80 -7.75 15.23
C THR A 99 -4.14 -7.68 15.97
N LEU A 100 -4.41 -8.62 16.87
CA LEU A 100 -5.60 -8.58 17.72
C LEU A 100 -5.34 -7.70 18.95
N ASP A 101 -6.18 -6.67 19.14
CA ASP A 101 -6.28 -5.95 20.40
C ASP A 101 -7.16 -6.77 21.35
N LYS A 102 -6.52 -7.46 22.31
CA LYS A 102 -7.19 -8.34 23.27
C LYS A 102 -8.14 -7.59 24.21
N VAL A 103 -7.98 -6.28 24.39
CA VAL A 103 -8.81 -5.48 25.32
C VAL A 103 -10.16 -5.15 24.68
N LYS A 104 -10.15 -4.83 23.38
CA LYS A 104 -11.35 -4.42 22.65
C LYS A 104 -11.98 -5.53 21.82
N ASP A 105 -11.33 -6.70 21.75
CA ASP A 105 -11.65 -7.80 20.85
C ASP A 105 -11.82 -7.33 19.40
N ARG A 106 -10.87 -6.51 18.94
CA ARG A 106 -10.88 -5.92 17.60
C ARG A 106 -9.51 -6.04 16.95
N TRP A 107 -9.51 -6.08 15.63
CA TRP A 107 -8.29 -6.19 14.84
C TRP A 107 -7.73 -4.82 14.49
N ARG A 108 -6.41 -4.76 14.51
CA ARG A 108 -5.61 -3.74 13.84
C ARG A 108 -5.00 -4.39 12.61
N ILE A 109 -5.27 -3.83 11.43
CA ILE A 109 -4.73 -4.35 10.16
C ILE A 109 -3.83 -3.29 9.56
N VAL A 110 -2.61 -3.65 9.20
CA VAL A 110 -1.66 -2.76 8.52
C VAL A 110 -1.46 -3.27 7.10
N ASN A 111 -1.99 -2.52 6.13
CA ASN A 111 -1.76 -2.72 4.71
C ASN A 111 -0.56 -1.90 4.27
N THR A 112 0.24 -2.42 3.35
CA THR A 112 1.32 -1.66 2.70
C THR A 112 1.08 -1.69 1.20
N PHE A 113 0.95 -0.53 0.60
CA PHE A 113 0.68 -0.34 -0.83
C PHE A 113 1.87 0.33 -1.50
N ILE A 114 2.13 -0.01 -2.76
CA ILE A 114 3.10 0.69 -3.61
C ILE A 114 2.32 1.28 -4.79
N GLN A 115 2.63 2.53 -5.14
CA GLN A 115 2.09 3.15 -6.33
C GLN A 115 2.53 2.37 -7.57
N TYR A 116 1.57 1.95 -8.38
CA TYR A 116 1.85 1.17 -9.58
C TYR A 116 2.14 2.08 -10.79
N SER A 117 1.36 3.15 -10.94
CA SER A 117 1.48 4.12 -12.03
C SER A 117 1.48 5.57 -11.52
N PRO A 118 2.21 6.49 -12.20
CA PRO A 118 2.09 7.91 -11.95
C PRO A 118 0.66 8.38 -12.29
N LEU A 119 0.11 9.26 -11.44
CA LEU A 119 -1.17 9.93 -11.69
C LEU A 119 -1.05 11.01 -12.76
#